data_AF-A0A369QS51-F1
#
_entry.id   AF-A0A369QS51-F1
#
_cell.length_a   1.000
_cell.length_b   1.000
_cell.length_c   1.000
_cell.angle_alpha   90.00
_cell.angle_beta   90.00
_cell.angle_gamma   90.00
#
_symmetry.space_group_name_H-M   'P 1'
#
loop_
_entity.id
_entity.type
_entity.pdbx_description
1 polymer ?
#
loop_
_entity_poly.entity_id
_entity_poly.type
_entity_poly.pdbx_seq_one_letter_code
_entity_poly.pdbx_strand_id
1 'polypeptide(L)'
;MKASKLTESQFSQSSYRIFTSIELISEEVISTSSWKKALEFTASIDEDDTPFVALALEINGLLWTGDKKLLKGLTEKGLQNVLSTQDLFQLRRKL
;
A
#
# COMPACT_ATOMS: atom_id res chain seq x y z
N MET A 1 4.33 23.31 5.58
CA MET A 1 4.47 22.51 4.34
C MET A 1 3.48 22.94 3.25
N LYS A 2 3.94 23.07 2.00
CA LYS A 2 3.20 23.69 0.88
C LYS A 2 1.92 22.92 0.45
N ALA A 3 1.85 21.61 0.67
CA ALA A 3 0.71 20.80 0.25
C ALA A 3 -0.45 20.74 1.26
N SER A 4 -0.15 20.79 2.57
CA SER A 4 -1.15 20.59 3.64
C SER A 4 -1.49 21.83 4.46
N LYS A 5 -0.76 22.95 4.25
CA LYS A 5 -0.81 24.17 5.08
C LYS A 5 -0.51 23.94 6.58
N LEU A 6 -0.01 22.76 6.96
CA LEU A 6 0.37 22.47 8.34
C LEU A 6 1.67 23.19 8.72
N THR A 7 1.71 23.63 9.99
CA THR A 7 2.95 23.97 10.69
C THR A 7 3.79 22.71 10.91
N GLU A 8 5.08 22.89 11.22
CA GLU A 8 5.98 21.77 11.51
C GLU A 8 5.51 20.94 12.70
N SER A 9 5.07 21.61 13.78
CA SER A 9 4.55 20.93 14.98
C SER A 9 3.30 20.09 14.67
N GLN A 10 2.35 20.63 13.90
CA GLN A 10 1.14 19.89 13.50
C GLN A 10 1.45 18.67 12.65
N PHE A 11 2.47 18.76 11.81
CA PHE A 11 2.91 17.63 11.00
C PHE A 11 3.59 16.57 11.81
N SER A 12 4.54 16.95 12.67
CA SER A 12 5.21 16.02 13.58
C SER A 12 4.18 15.26 14.43
N GLN A 13 3.18 15.97 14.97
CA GLN A 13 2.10 15.35 15.72
C GLN A 13 1.24 14.40 14.86
N SER A 14 0.94 14.77 13.62
CA SER A 14 0.18 13.92 12.69
C SER A 14 0.96 12.66 12.32
N SER A 15 2.23 12.81 11.95
CA SER A 15 3.13 11.71 11.63
C SER A 15 3.27 10.76 12.81
N TYR A 16 3.50 11.26 14.02
CA TYR A 16 3.59 10.45 15.23
C TYR A 16 2.34 9.57 15.40
N ARG A 17 1.14 10.16 15.31
CA ARG A 17 -0.12 9.41 15.44
C ARG A 17 -0.27 8.32 14.39
N ILE A 18 0.13 8.58 13.15
CA ILE A 18 0.08 7.60 12.06
C ILE A 18 1.05 6.45 12.35
N PHE A 19 2.32 6.77 12.63
CA PHE A 19 3.35 5.75 12.86
C PHE A 19 3.11 4.89 14.10
N THR A 20 2.44 5.43 15.13
CA THR A 20 2.03 4.62 16.31
C THR A 20 0.80 3.75 16.05
N SER A 21 0.13 3.90 14.90
CA SER A 21 -1.09 3.17 14.54
C SER A 21 -0.87 2.14 13.43
N ILE A 22 0.37 1.98 12.96
CA ILE A 22 0.74 1.01 11.91
C ILE A 22 1.87 0.13 12.41
N GLU A 23 1.94 -1.09 11.87
CA GLU A 23 3.06 -2.00 12.09
C GLU A 23 4.02 -1.88 10.90
N LEU A 24 5.31 -1.66 11.17
CA LEU A 24 6.35 -1.64 10.16
C LEU A 24 6.96 -3.04 10.05
N ILE A 25 6.82 -3.64 8.87
CA ILE A 25 7.26 -5.01 8.60
C ILE A 25 8.56 -4.94 7.78
N SER A 26 9.58 -5.68 8.23
CA SER A 26 10.85 -5.80 7.50
C SER A 26 10.66 -6.62 6.23
N GLU A 27 11.29 -6.20 5.13
CA GLU A 27 11.28 -6.94 3.86
C GLU A 27 11.90 -8.34 3.98
N GLU A 28 12.80 -8.55 4.95
CA GLU A 28 13.46 -9.83 5.20
C GLU A 28 12.50 -10.97 5.59
N VAL A 29 11.31 -10.62 6.08
CA VAL A 29 10.29 -11.62 6.46
C VAL A 29 9.46 -12.10 5.26
N ILE A 30 9.57 -11.43 4.11
CA ILE A 30 8.79 -11.75 2.91
C ILE A 30 9.46 -12.92 2.19
N SER A 31 8.69 -13.98 1.91
CA SER A 31 9.21 -15.16 1.24
C SER A 31 9.64 -14.85 -0.20
N THR A 32 10.66 -15.58 -0.69
CA THR A 32 11.09 -15.47 -2.10
C THR A 32 9.96 -15.79 -3.08
N SER A 33 9.00 -16.65 -2.70
CA SER A 33 7.80 -16.92 -3.50
C SER A 33 6.92 -15.68 -3.66
N SER A 34 6.67 -14.95 -2.57
CA SER A 34 5.89 -13.71 -2.60
C SER A 34 6.58 -12.64 -3.43
N TRP A 35 7.90 -12.50 -3.30
CA TRP A 35 8.71 -11.62 -4.15
C TRP A 35 8.59 -11.91 -5.64
N LYS A 36 8.79 -13.18 -6.04
CA LYS A 36 8.70 -13.57 -7.46
C LYS A 36 7.32 -13.30 -8.03
N LYS A 37 6.27 -13.69 -7.29
CA LYS A 37 4.88 -13.46 -7.72
C LYS A 37 4.54 -11.98 -7.79
N ALA A 38 5.00 -11.18 -6.84
CA ALA A 38 4.82 -9.73 -6.88
C ALA A 38 5.49 -9.13 -8.12
N LEU A 39 6.72 -9.53 -8.43
CA LEU A 39 7.46 -9.04 -9.59
C LEU A 39 6.74 -9.37 -10.92
N GLU A 40 6.11 -10.55 -11.03
CA GLU A 40 5.28 -10.90 -12.20
C GLU A 40 4.11 -9.91 -12.41
N PHE A 41 3.53 -9.42 -11.31
CA PHE A 41 2.49 -8.39 -11.37
C PHE A 41 3.06 -7.01 -11.72
N THR A 42 4.15 -6.59 -11.11
CA THR A 42 4.63 -5.21 -11.13
C THR A 42 5.58 -4.89 -12.28
N ALA A 43 6.32 -5.85 -12.85
CA ALA A 43 7.35 -5.61 -13.85
C ALA A 43 6.89 -4.85 -15.11
N SER A 44 5.60 -4.97 -15.48
CA SER A 44 5.03 -4.24 -16.63
C SER A 44 4.21 -3.00 -16.24
N ILE A 45 4.19 -2.63 -14.95
CA ILE A 45 3.42 -1.52 -14.39
C ILE A 45 4.40 -0.51 -13.80
N ASP A 46 5.03 -0.90 -12.70
CA ASP A 46 6.04 -0.17 -11.95
C ASP A 46 6.76 -1.17 -11.03
N GLU A 47 8.03 -1.46 -11.30
CA GLU A 47 8.82 -2.44 -10.56
C GLU A 47 9.10 -1.99 -9.13
N ASP A 48 9.15 -0.68 -8.87
CA ASP A 48 9.45 -0.13 -7.54
C ASP A 48 8.32 -0.42 -6.53
N ASP A 49 7.12 -0.75 -6.99
CA ASP A 49 5.97 -1.13 -6.16
C ASP A 49 5.98 -2.61 -5.72
N THR A 50 6.96 -3.40 -6.18
CA THR A 50 7.09 -4.84 -5.88
C THR A 50 7.07 -5.15 -4.38
N PRO A 51 7.80 -4.43 -3.49
CA PRO A 51 7.82 -4.74 -2.06
C PRO A 51 6.43 -4.69 -1.42
N PHE A 52 5.59 -3.72 -1.82
CA PHE A 52 4.24 -3.57 -1.26
C PHE A 52 3.30 -4.69 -1.72
N VAL A 53 3.38 -5.07 -3.00
CA VAL A 53 2.60 -6.21 -3.54
C VAL A 53 3.07 -7.51 -2.89
N ALA A 54 4.39 -7.69 -2.71
CA ALA A 54 4.96 -8.88 -2.08
C ALA A 54 4.51 -9.03 -0.63
N LEU A 55 4.53 -7.94 0.14
CA LEU A 55 4.03 -7.95 1.51
C LEU A 55 2.54 -8.29 1.56
N ALA A 56 1.72 -7.67 0.71
CA ALA A 56 0.28 -7.95 0.66
C ALA A 56 -0.01 -9.43 0.33
N LEU A 57 0.77 -10.03 -0.58
CA LEU A 57 0.67 -11.46 -0.89
C LEU A 57 1.10 -12.34 0.30
N GLU A 58 2.20 -11.99 0.97
CA GLU A 58 2.76 -12.74 2.11
C GLU A 58 1.76 -12.85 3.26
N ILE A 59 1.13 -11.72 3.62
CA ILE A 59 0.18 -11.68 4.75
C ILE A 59 -1.26 -11.96 4.32
N ASN A 60 -1.49 -12.29 3.04
CA ASN A 60 -2.83 -12.39 2.44
C ASN A 60 -3.72 -11.17 2.76
N GLY A 61 -3.13 -9.98 2.68
CA GLY A 61 -3.73 -8.71 3.04
C GLY A 61 -4.36 -7.97 1.86
N LEU A 62 -4.99 -6.83 2.17
CA LEU A 62 -5.47 -5.87 1.18
C LEU A 62 -4.37 -4.84 0.90
N LEU A 63 -3.98 -4.69 -0.36
CA LEU A 63 -3.08 -3.63 -0.80
C LEU A 63 -3.88 -2.33 -0.95
N TRP A 64 -3.63 -1.35 -0.08
CA TRP A 64 -4.18 -0.01 -0.23
C TRP A 64 -3.19 0.89 -0.96
N THR A 65 -3.62 1.49 -2.08
CA THR A 65 -2.80 2.45 -2.82
C THR A 65 -3.60 3.68 -3.29
N GLY A 66 -2.94 4.83 -3.32
CA GLY A 66 -3.45 6.04 -3.97
C GLY A 66 -3.06 6.13 -5.45
N ASP A 67 -2.17 5.26 -5.92
CA ASP A 67 -1.71 5.24 -7.31
C ASP A 67 -2.75 4.55 -8.21
N LYS A 68 -3.31 5.33 -9.13
CA LYS A 68 -4.35 4.87 -10.06
C LYS A 68 -3.80 3.94 -11.14
N LYS A 69 -2.55 4.14 -11.58
CA LYS A 69 -1.89 3.29 -12.60
C LYS A 69 -1.60 1.93 -11.99
N LEU A 70 -1.06 1.88 -10.77
CA LEU A 70 -0.82 0.64 -10.04
C LEU A 70 -2.13 -0.11 -9.77
N LEU A 71 -3.11 0.56 -9.18
CA LEU A 71 -4.43 -0.02 -8.89
C LEU A 71 -5.05 -0.66 -10.14
N LYS A 72 -5.08 0.08 -11.25
CA LYS A 72 -5.65 -0.41 -12.52
C LYS A 72 -4.85 -1.59 -13.06
N GLY A 73 -3.52 -1.48 -13.15
CA GLY A 73 -2.68 -2.53 -13.71
C GLY A 73 -2.74 -3.83 -12.91
N LEU A 74 -2.75 -3.75 -11.57
CA LEU A 74 -2.88 -4.92 -10.71
C LEU A 74 -4.26 -5.59 -10.84
N THR A 75 -5.33 -4.78 -10.91
CA THR A 75 -6.70 -5.27 -11.10
C THR A 75 -6.86 -5.96 -12.46
N GLU A 76 -6.33 -5.38 -13.53
CA GLU A 76 -6.36 -5.96 -14.89
C GLU A 76 -5.58 -7.27 -14.98
N LYS A 77 -4.51 -7.41 -14.19
CA LYS A 77 -3.78 -8.68 -14.05
C LYS A 77 -4.46 -9.70 -13.12
N GLY A 78 -5.61 -9.37 -12.53
CA GLY A 78 -6.41 -10.27 -11.71
C GLY A 78 -6.04 -10.32 -10.23
N LEU A 79 -5.25 -9.36 -9.73
CA LEU A 79 -5.02 -9.23 -8.29
C LEU A 79 -6.27 -8.62 -7.64
N GLN A 80 -7.02 -9.43 -6.89
CA GLN A 80 -8.35 -9.04 -6.38
C GLN A 80 -8.29 -8.16 -5.11
N ASN A 81 -7.21 -8.25 -4.35
CA ASN A 81 -7.10 -7.62 -3.02
C ASN A 81 -6.42 -6.24 -3.09
N VAL A 82 -6.87 -5.36 -3.99
CA VAL A 82 -6.33 -4.00 -4.12
C VAL A 82 -7.44 -2.97 -3.96
N LEU A 83 -7.19 -1.95 -3.14
CA LEU A 83 -8.16 -0.91 -2.78
C LEU A 83 -7.60 0.48 -3.04
N SER A 84 -8.46 1.37 -3.52
CA SER A 84 -8.20 2.81 -3.50
C SER A 84 -8.52 3.42 -2.13
N THR A 85 -8.04 4.64 -1.90
CA THR A 85 -8.46 5.44 -0.73
C THR A 85 -9.97 5.63 -0.66
N GLN A 86 -10.66 5.74 -1.80
CA GLN A 86 -12.12 5.87 -1.84
C GLN A 86 -12.79 4.58 -1.34
N ASP A 87 -12.28 3.41 -1.74
CA ASP A 87 -12.80 2.11 -1.28
C ASP A 87 -12.61 1.95 0.22
N LEU A 88 -11.44 2.35 0.74
CA LEU A 88 -11.15 2.35 2.17
C LEU A 88 -12.12 3.25 2.96
N PHE A 89 -12.43 4.44 2.45
CA PHE A 89 -13.44 5.31 3.05
C PHE A 89 -14.82 4.65 3.10
N GLN A 90 -15.23 3.93 2.04
CA GLN A 90 -16.51 3.21 2.04
C GLN A 90 -16.50 2.04 3.01
N LEU A 91 -15.40 1.29 3.10
CA LEU A 91 -15.25 0.18 4.04
C LEU A 91 -15.35 0.66 5.49
N ARG A 92 -14.64 1.75 5.83
CA ARG A 92 -14.69 2.35 7.17
C ARG A 92 -16.10 2.75 7.59
N ARG A 93 -16.94 3.23 6.68
CA ARG A 93 -18.32 3.63 6.99
C ARG A 93 -19.26 2.47 7.29
N LYS A 94 -18.88 1.25 6.92
CA LYS A 94 -19.67 0.03 7.13
C LYS A 94 -19.32 -0.70 8.43
N LEU A 95 -18.20 -0.32 9.06
CA LEU A 95 -17.77 -0.77 10.39
C LEU A 95 -18.37 0.15 11.45
#